data_AF-A0A3D1QBT6-F1
#
_entry.id   AF-A0A3D1QBT6-F1
#
_cell.length_a   1.000
_cell.length_b   1.000
_cell.length_c   1.000
_cell.angle_alpha   90.00
_cell.angle_beta   90.00
_cell.angle_gamma   90.00
#
_symmetry.space_group_name_H-M   'P 1'
#
loop_
_entity.id
_entity.type
_entity.pdbx_description
1 polymer ?
#
loop_
_entity_poly.entity_id
_entity_poly.type
_entity_poly.pdbx_seq_one_letter_code
_entity_poly.pdbx_strand_id
1 'polypeptide(L)' 'MDVLLSLAECAFRNDYVRPRVDESGKIEIKGGRHPVVEQFLQDGRFVPNDIRMDSDQSRFMLITGPNMGGKST' A
#
# COMPACT_ATOMS: atom_id res chain seq x y z
N MET A 1 15.04 -21.11 -5.93
CA MET A 1 14.76 -20.27 -7.12
C MET A 1 13.27 -19.97 -7.26
N ASP A 2 12.40 -20.94 -6.95
CA ASP A 2 10.93 -20.84 -7.04
C ASP A 2 10.32 -19.57 -6.39
N VAL A 3 10.60 -19.32 -5.12
CA VAL A 3 10.08 -18.15 -4.38
C VAL A 3 10.42 -16.83 -5.07
N LEU A 4 11.66 -16.67 -5.57
CA LEU A 4 12.09 -15.42 -6.20
C LEU A 4 11.40 -15.18 -7.54
N LEU A 5 11.17 -16.25 -8.31
CA LEU A 5 10.43 -16.17 -9.57
C LEU A 5 8.96 -15.82 -9.33
N SER A 6 8.33 -16.43 -8.31
CA SER A 6 6.96 -16.09 -7.91
C SER A 6 6.82 -14.63 -7.49
N LEU A 7 7.77 -14.10 -6.71
CA LEU A 7 7.78 -12.68 -6.34
C LEU A 7 7.99 -11.75 -7.54
N ALA A 8 8.87 -12.11 -8.48
CA ALA A 8 9.11 -11.32 -9.69
C ALA A 8 7.86 -11.28 -10.58
N GLU A 9 7.19 -12.42 -10.77
CA GLU A 9 5.93 -12.50 -11.51
C GLU A 9 4.83 -11.67 -10.84
N CYS A 10 4.70 -11.75 -9.52
CA CYS A 10 3.76 -10.96 -8.75
C CYS A 10 4.01 -9.45 -8.94
N ALA A 11 5.27 -9.02 -8.88
CA ALA A 11 5.61 -7.61 -9.08
C ALA A 11 5.28 -7.11 -10.49
N PHE A 12 5.58 -7.93 -11.51
CA PHE A 12 5.30 -7.57 -12.90
C PHE A 12 3.79 -7.49 -13.19
N ARG A 13 3.01 -8.49 -12.76
CA ARG A 13 1.57 -8.55 -13.03
C ARG A 13 0.77 -7.44 -12.36
N ASN A 14 1.20 -6.98 -11.19
CA ASN A 14 0.46 -6.01 -10.38
C ASN A 14 1.05 -4.58 -10.44
N ASP A 15 2.06 -4.34 -11.28
CA ASP A 15 2.77 -3.06 -11.38
C ASP A 15 3.31 -2.59 -10.02
N TYR A 16 4.00 -3.50 -9.32
CA TYR A 16 4.65 -3.17 -8.05
C TYR A 16 6.04 -2.60 -8.25
N VAL A 17 6.39 -1.68 -7.37
CA VAL A 17 7.71 -1.05 -7.33
C VAL A 17 8.56 -1.67 -6.23
N ARG A 18 9.89 -1.68 -6.42
CA ARG A 18 10.82 -2.10 -5.39
C ARG A 18 10.84 -1.07 -4.25
N PRO A 19 10.51 -1.45 -3.00
CA PRO A 19 10.60 -0.52 -1.88
C PRO A 19 12.07 -0.20 -1.55
N ARG A 20 12.30 1.00 -1.01
CA ARG A 20 13.55 1.35 -0.34
C ARG A 20 13.41 0.97 1.13
N VAL A 21 14.37 0.19 1.64
CA VAL A 21 14.38 -0.29 3.02
C VAL A 21 15.64 0.27 3.68
N ASP A 22 15.45 0.97 4.79
CA ASP A 22 16.50 1.57 5.61
C ASP A 22 16.09 1.56 7.10
N GLU A 23 16.96 2.12 7.96
CA GLU A 23 16.75 2.17 9.41
C GLU A 23 16.14 3.50 9.90
N SER A 24 15.56 4.31 8.99
CA SER A 24 15.11 5.67 9.32
C SER A 24 13.84 5.74 10.18
N GLY A 25 13.14 4.63 10.37
CA GLY A 25 11.85 4.60 11.08
C GLY A 25 10.72 5.34 10.34
N LYS A 26 10.90 5.61 9.04
CA LYS A 26 9.92 6.31 8.20
C LYS A 26 9.13 5.33 7.34
N ILE A 27 7.84 5.61 7.20
CA ILE A 27 6.96 4.96 6.23
C ILE A 27 6.47 6.04 5.27
N GLU A 28 6.92 5.98 4.02
CA GLU A 28 6.43 6.84 2.94
C GLU A 28 5.91 5.96 1.81
N ILE A 29 4.59 6.03 1.58
CA ILE A 29 3.91 5.32 0.49
C ILE A 29 3.25 6.38 -0.38
N LYS A 30 3.50 6.34 -1.68
CA LYS A 30 2.86 7.20 -2.68
C LYS A 30 2.06 6.33 -3.64
N GLY A 31 0.79 6.68 -3.83
CA GLY A 31 -0.14 5.88 -4.64
C GLY A 31 -0.27 4.45 -4.14
N GLY A 32 -0.32 4.25 -2.81
CA GLY A 32 -0.47 2.95 -2.19
C GLY A 32 -1.80 2.30 -2.56
N ARG A 33 -1.76 1.00 -2.87
CA ARG A 33 -2.92 0.19 -3.23
C ARG A 33 -3.02 -1.01 -2.30
N HIS A 34 -4.24 -1.40 -1.93
CA HIS A 34 -4.45 -2.61 -1.15
C HIS A 34 -4.38 -3.83 -2.10
N PRO A 35 -3.38 -4.73 -1.96
CA PRO A 35 -3.03 -5.74 -2.98
C PRO A 35 -4.13 -6.77 -3.25
N VAL A 36 -4.98 -7.05 -2.25
CA VAL A 36 -6.13 -7.94 -2.41
C VAL A 36 -7.33 -7.19 -2.99
N VAL A 37 -7.81 -6.12 -2.32
CA VAL A 37 -9.02 -5.40 -2.73
C VAL A 37 -8.97 -4.92 -4.17
N GLU A 38 -7.83 -4.45 -4.66
CA GLU A 38 -7.71 -3.96 -6.04
C GLU A 38 -7.99 -5.04 -7.10
N GLN A 39 -7.73 -6.32 -6.79
CA GLN A 39 -7.96 -7.44 -7.69
C GLN A 39 -9.43 -7.87 -7.76
N PHE A 40 -10.24 -7.50 -6.77
CA PHE A 40 -11.66 -7.91 -6.66
C PHE A 40 -12.64 -6.78 -7.03
N LEU A 41 -12.15 -5.62 -7.45
CA LEU A 41 -13.00 -4.55 -7.96
C LEU A 41 -13.45 -4.90 -9.39
N GLN A 42 -14.71 -5.32 -9.52
CA GLN A 42 -15.28 -5.80 -10.80
C GLN A 42 -15.41 -4.68 -11.85
N ASP A 43 -15.86 -3.49 -11.43
CA ASP A 43 -16.18 -2.36 -12.34
C ASP A 43 -15.58 -1.01 -11.90
N GLY A 44 -14.75 -1.01 -10.84
CA GLY A 44 -14.20 0.20 -10.23
C GLY A 44 -12.68 0.23 -10.24
N ARG A 45 -12.09 1.43 -10.36
CA ARG A 45 -10.65 1.61 -10.09
C ARG A 45 -10.45 1.80 -8.59
N PHE A 46 -9.50 1.08 -8.00
CA PHE A 46 -9.03 1.38 -6.65
C PHE A 46 -8.46 2.80 -6.65
N VAL A 47 -8.86 3.62 -5.68
CA VAL A 47 -8.30 4.97 -5.52
C VAL A 47 -7.06 4.86 -4.63
N PRO A 48 -5.84 5.11 -5.15
CA PRO A 48 -4.63 4.99 -4.37
C PRO A 48 -4.55 6.02 -3.24
N ASN A 49 -3.89 5.65 -2.14
CA ASN A 49 -3.70 6.53 -0.98
C ASN A 49 -2.22 6.74 -0.66
N ASP A 50 -1.89 7.96 -0.25
CA ASP A 50 -0.56 8.29 0.26
C ASP A 50 -0.51 8.10 1.77
N ILE A 51 0.63 7.63 2.28
CA ILE A 51 0.90 7.51 3.72
C ILE A 51 2.25 8.13 4.01
N ARG A 52 2.31 8.95 5.06
CA ARG A 52 3.55 9.43 5.65
C ARG A 52 3.50 9.29 7.15
N MET A 53 4.39 8.48 7.69
CA MET A 53 4.60 8.31 9.13
C MET A 53 6.08 8.32 9.44
N ASP A 54 6.43 8.79 10.63
CA ASP A 54 7.80 8.80 11.13
C ASP A 54 7.81 8.72 12.67
N SER A 55 8.96 8.38 13.23
CA SER A 55 9.15 8.19 14.67
C SER A 55 9.08 9.47 15.51
N ASP A 56 9.19 10.65 14.88
CA ASP A 56 9.51 11.89 15.57
C ASP A 56 8.29 12.82 15.64
N GLN A 57 7.58 12.98 14.53
CA GLN A 57 6.50 13.94 14.33
C GLN A 57 5.14 13.27 14.08
N SER A 58 5.10 12.13 13.38
CA SER A 58 3.85 11.53 12.89
C SER A 58 3.74 10.02 13.18
N ARG A 59 3.74 9.68 14.48
CA ARG A 59 3.63 8.28 14.96
C ARG A 59 2.22 7.72 14.99
N PHE A 60 1.19 8.58 14.94
CA PHE A 60 -0.21 8.18 15.07
C PHE A 60 -1.07 8.96 14.08
N MET A 61 -1.99 8.27 13.41
CA MET A 61 -2.96 8.87 12.49
C MET A 61 -4.39 8.64 12.99
N LEU A 62 -5.15 9.72 13.18
CA LEU A 62 -6.57 9.65 13.48
C LEU A 62 -7.37 9.72 12.18
N ILE A 63 -7.97 8.60 11.78
CA ILE A 63 -8.76 8.48 10.55
C ILE A 63 -10.25 8.50 10.91
N THR A 64 -11.00 9.44 10.34
CA THR A 64 -12.45 9.61 10.58
C THR A 64 -13.23 9.56 9.26
N GLY A 65 -14.55 9.41 9.36
CA GLY A 65 -15.45 9.38 8.20
C GLY A 65 -16.52 8.28 8.27
N PRO A 66 -17.54 8.32 7.40
CA PRO A 66 -18.65 7.36 7.40
C PRO A 66 -18.18 5.93 7.11
N ASN A 67 -18.92 4.93 7.59
CA ASN A 67 -18.67 3.52 7.28
C ASN A 67 -18.67 3.27 5.77
N MET A 68 -17.90 2.27 5.32
CA MET A 68 -17.69 1.95 3.89
C MET A 68 -16.93 3.00 3.06
N GLY A 69 -16.40 4.08 3.65
CA GLY A 69 -15.52 5.04 2.98
C GLY A 69 -14.07 4.59 2.77
N GLY A 70 -13.79 3.28 2.73
CA GLY A 70 -12.43 2.74 2.53
C GLY A 70 -11.47 2.82 3.73
N LYS A 71 -11.91 3.35 4.89
CA LYS A 71 -11.04 3.51 6.09
C LYS A 71 -10.48 2.20 6.69
N SER A 72 -11.13 1.07 6.42
CA SER A 72 -10.71 -0.26 6.90
C SER A 72 -9.92 -1.04 5.84
N THR A 73 -9.62 -0.38 4.72
CA THR A 73 -8.88 -0.89 3.57
C THR A 73 -7.57 -0.13 3.46
#